data_AF-A0A377BDN1-F1
#
_entry.id   AF-A0A377BDN1-F1
#
_cell.length_a   1.000
_cell.length_b   1.000
_cell.length_c   1.000
_cell.angle_alpha   90.00
_cell.angle_beta   90.00
_cell.angle_gamma   90.00
#
_symmetry.space_group_name_H-M   'P 1'
#
loop_
_entity.id
_entity.type
_entity.pdbx_description
1 polymer ?
#
loop_
_entity_poly.entity_id
_entity_poly.type
_entity_poly.pdbx_seq_one_letter_code
_entity_poly.pdbx_strand_id
1 'polypeptide(L)'
;MFVGYFVHIHTIDKVKCRVFILTQLNINQRQRLWALMDTHTRQPLLYPLIYLIDHLALRSSATQSASLQALKFFYEFWHQKHGVTFCFSFYSSNHNPLIAIDELTAFFHYLENTHLYVPALTIRSTTQTTPQRCTNIRHVHSVIRFIRYLINTYISPRYIDGTPKELTRLATQLTGRLSIHKAEFPYSYPFSSDEQWHDP
;
A
#
# COMPACT_ATOMS: atom_id res chain seq x y z
N MET A 1 30.12 -1.98 39.23
CA MET A 1 28.99 -1.02 39.33
C MET A 1 28.71 -0.53 37.91
N PHE A 2 27.75 -1.14 37.22
CA PHE A 2 27.47 -0.85 35.80
C PHE A 2 26.61 0.41 35.72
N VAL A 3 27.19 1.50 35.21
CA VAL A 3 26.46 2.73 34.90
C VAL A 3 25.84 2.53 33.52
N GLY A 4 24.56 2.16 33.52
CA GLY A 4 23.75 2.06 32.31
C GLY A 4 23.47 3.45 31.75
N TYR A 5 24.02 3.75 30.58
CA TYR A 5 23.61 4.91 29.80
C TYR A 5 22.29 4.58 29.10
N PHE A 6 21.19 4.95 29.74
CA PHE A 6 19.89 5.11 29.07
C PHE A 6 20.04 6.21 28.02
N VAL A 7 20.10 5.82 26.75
CA VAL A 7 19.95 6.76 25.63
C VAL A 7 18.48 7.13 25.57
N HIS A 8 18.12 8.20 26.27
CA HIS A 8 16.87 8.92 26.08
C HIS A 8 16.91 9.55 24.68
N ILE A 9 16.28 8.91 23.70
CA ILE A 9 16.10 9.48 22.37
C ILE A 9 15.01 10.54 22.50
N HIS A 10 15.42 11.79 22.73
CA HIS A 10 14.51 12.92 22.71
C HIS A 10 13.98 13.13 21.30
N THR A 11 12.69 12.91 21.17
CA THR A 11 11.80 13.23 20.06
C THR A 11 11.82 14.73 19.76
N ILE A 12 12.82 15.24 19.05
CA ILE A 12 12.76 16.53 18.36
C ILE A 12 13.51 16.39 17.03
N ASP A 13 12.80 15.96 15.99
CA ASP A 13 12.70 16.79 14.80
C ASP A 13 11.47 16.41 13.96
N LYS A 14 10.52 17.34 13.86
CA LYS A 14 9.36 17.29 12.94
C LYS A 14 9.82 17.64 11.51
N VAL A 15 10.89 17.02 11.05
CA VAL A 15 11.14 16.90 9.62
C VAL A 15 10.39 15.65 9.21
N LYS A 16 9.45 15.77 8.28
CA LYS A 16 8.82 14.64 7.59
C LYS A 16 9.93 13.88 6.84
N CYS A 17 10.74 13.11 7.56
CA CYS A 17 11.76 12.25 6.99
C CYS A 17 11.02 11.29 6.08
N ARG A 18 11.15 11.51 4.76
CA ARG A 18 10.58 10.61 3.76
C ARG A 18 11.32 9.28 3.90
N VAL A 19 10.75 8.35 4.64
CA VAL A 19 11.32 7.01 4.84
C VAL A 19 11.39 6.25 3.51
N PHE A 20 10.50 6.56 2.57
CA PHE A 20 10.42 5.90 1.27
C PHE A 20 10.40 6.90 0.10
N ILE A 21 11.07 6.54 -1.00
CA ILE A 21 11.17 7.36 -2.21
C ILE A 21 10.96 6.53 -3.47
N LEU A 22 10.33 7.13 -4.48
CA LEU A 22 10.26 6.55 -5.81
C LEU A 22 11.47 7.00 -6.62
N THR A 23 12.19 6.04 -7.19
CA THR A 23 13.37 6.29 -8.01
C THR A 23 13.23 5.56 -9.33
N GLN A 24 13.63 6.20 -10.42
CA GLN A 24 13.68 5.57 -11.73
C GLN A 24 15.07 4.94 -11.92
N LEU A 25 15.10 3.62 -12.11
CA LEU A 25 16.29 2.83 -12.35
C LEU A 25 16.45 2.61 -13.86
N ASN A 26 17.67 2.84 -14.37
CA ASN A 26 18.02 2.49 -15.74
C ASN A 26 18.48 1.03 -15.77
N ILE A 27 17.71 0.16 -16.42
CA ILE A 27 18.08 -1.25 -16.59
C ILE A 27 19.04 -1.38 -17.77
N ASN A 28 18.76 -0.65 -18.85
CA ASN A 28 19.65 -0.48 -19.99
C ASN A 28 19.35 0.87 -20.67
N GLN A 29 19.99 1.15 -21.81
CA GLN A 29 19.82 2.42 -22.53
C GLN A 29 18.37 2.69 -23.01
N ARG A 30 17.52 1.66 -23.08
CA ARG A 30 16.14 1.75 -23.61
C ARG A 30 15.06 1.47 -22.58
N GLN A 31 15.42 0.88 -21.44
CA GLN A 31 14.48 0.42 -20.44
C GLN A 31 14.75 1.05 -19.08
N ARG A 32 13.71 1.73 -18.58
CA ARG A 32 13.69 2.32 -17.25
C ARG A 32 12.56 1.70 -16.44
N LEU A 33 12.85 1.36 -15.19
CA LEU A 33 11.86 0.85 -14.25
C LEU A 33 11.76 1.76 -13.04
N TRP A 34 10.54 1.99 -12.56
CA TRP A 34 10.36 2.65 -11.27
C TRP A 34 10.59 1.67 -10.13
N ALA A 35 11.28 2.09 -9.08
CA ALA A 35 11.44 1.31 -7.86
C ALA A 35 11.04 2.14 -6.63
N LEU A 36 10.47 1.47 -5.64
CA LEU A 36 10.20 2.04 -4.33
C LEU A 36 11.36 1.71 -3.40
N MET A 37 12.10 2.73 -2.99
CA MET A 37 13.36 2.63 -2.25
C MET A 37 13.16 3.08 -0.80
N ASP A 38 13.87 2.42 0.10
CA ASP A 38 14.09 2.87 1.46
C ASP A 38 15.23 3.90 1.48
N THR A 39 15.00 5.06 2.10
CA THR A 39 15.99 6.16 2.11
C THR A 39 17.14 5.94 3.08
N HIS A 40 16.96 5.13 4.12
CA HIS A 40 18.01 4.78 5.09
C HIS A 40 18.97 3.75 4.50
N THR A 41 18.44 2.65 3.99
CA THR A 41 19.27 1.54 3.46
C THR A 41 19.72 1.79 2.02
N ARG A 42 19.06 2.71 1.30
CA ARG A 42 19.22 2.94 -0.14
C ARG A 42 18.94 1.69 -0.98
N GLN A 43 18.12 0.78 -0.45
CA GLN A 43 17.75 -0.45 -1.12
C GLN A 43 16.28 -0.42 -1.56
N PRO A 44 15.92 -1.12 -2.64
CA PRO A 44 14.52 -1.31 -3.00
C PRO A 44 13.81 -2.13 -1.94
N LEU A 45 12.56 -1.78 -1.65
CA LEU A 45 11.72 -2.57 -0.76
C LEU A 45 11.42 -3.93 -1.39
N LEU A 46 11.58 -5.00 -0.60
CA LEU A 46 11.55 -6.38 -1.09
C LEU A 46 10.26 -6.70 -1.85
N TYR A 47 9.11 -6.67 -1.17
CA TYR A 47 7.85 -7.09 -1.79
C TYR A 47 7.38 -6.16 -2.93
N PRO A 48 7.53 -4.82 -2.83
CA PRO A 48 7.23 -3.92 -3.95
C PRO A 48 8.14 -4.13 -5.16
N LEU A 49 9.41 -4.49 -4.94
CA LEU A 49 10.35 -4.81 -6.02
C LEU A 49 9.92 -6.08 -6.76
N ILE A 50 9.61 -7.16 -6.04
CA ILE A 50 9.19 -8.41 -6.67
C ILE A 50 7.86 -8.19 -7.42
N TYR A 51 6.91 -7.48 -6.82
CA TYR A 51 5.66 -7.09 -7.50
C TYR A 51 5.89 -6.27 -8.77
N LEU A 52 6.84 -5.32 -8.72
CA LEU A 52 7.22 -4.54 -9.89
C LEU A 52 7.73 -5.45 -11.02
N ILE A 53 8.66 -6.34 -10.71
CA ILE A 53 9.27 -7.26 -11.68
C ILE A 53 8.20 -8.16 -12.29
N ASP A 54 7.37 -8.78 -11.45
CA ASP A 54 6.40 -9.78 -11.90
C ASP A 54 5.21 -9.18 -12.65
N HIS A 55 4.73 -7.99 -12.29
CA HIS A 55 3.42 -7.49 -12.73
C HIS A 55 3.44 -6.09 -13.36
N LEU A 56 4.46 -5.28 -13.09
CA LEU A 56 4.52 -3.89 -13.56
C LEU A 56 5.61 -3.64 -14.62
N ALA A 57 6.61 -4.51 -14.76
CA ALA A 57 7.76 -4.30 -15.63
C ALA A 57 7.39 -4.06 -17.11
N LEU A 58 6.31 -4.69 -17.59
CA LEU A 58 5.80 -4.53 -18.95
C LEU A 58 4.72 -3.45 -19.08
N ARG A 59 4.34 -2.78 -17.99
CA ARG A 59 3.38 -1.67 -18.00
C ARG A 59 4.08 -0.36 -18.33
N SER A 60 3.30 0.63 -18.77
CA SER A 60 3.84 1.97 -19.04
C SER A 60 4.47 2.60 -17.80
N SER A 61 5.47 3.45 -18.00
CA SER A 61 6.15 4.18 -16.91
C SER A 61 5.16 4.90 -15.98
N ALA A 62 4.12 5.53 -16.54
CA ALA A 62 3.07 6.20 -15.76
C ALA A 62 2.23 5.21 -14.92
N THR A 63 1.98 4.00 -15.42
CA THR A 63 1.26 2.97 -14.66
C THR A 63 2.13 2.42 -13.53
N GLN A 64 3.43 2.22 -13.79
CA GLN A 64 4.39 1.80 -12.78
C GLN A 64 4.47 2.83 -11.65
N SER A 65 4.68 4.10 -12.01
CA SER A 65 4.80 5.19 -11.03
C SER A 65 3.52 5.39 -10.22
N ALA A 66 2.34 5.40 -10.86
CA ALA A 66 1.06 5.53 -10.15
C ALA A 66 0.82 4.37 -9.17
N SER A 67 1.14 3.14 -9.59
CA SER A 67 0.97 1.95 -8.74
C SER A 67 1.92 1.99 -7.55
N LEU A 68 3.21 2.28 -7.79
CA LEU A 68 4.21 2.38 -6.72
C LEU A 68 4.00 3.60 -5.82
N GLN A 69 3.40 4.67 -6.31
CA GLN A 69 3.02 5.83 -5.49
C GLN A 69 1.94 5.46 -4.49
N ALA A 70 0.96 4.64 -4.87
CA ALA A 70 -0.01 4.09 -3.93
C ALA A 70 0.65 3.21 -2.87
N LEU A 71 1.57 2.33 -3.29
CA LEU A 71 2.33 1.49 -2.35
C LEU A 71 3.19 2.32 -1.41
N LYS A 72 3.81 3.39 -1.90
CA LYS A 72 4.56 4.33 -1.07
C LYS A 72 3.67 4.89 0.05
N PHE A 73 2.47 5.37 -0.26
CA PHE A 73 1.55 5.87 0.76
C PHE A 73 1.16 4.80 1.78
N PHE A 74 0.92 3.57 1.34
CA PHE A 74 0.64 2.46 2.24
C PHE A 74 1.81 2.15 3.17
N TYR A 75 3.04 2.16 2.66
CA TYR A 75 4.24 1.93 3.47
C TYR A 75 4.51 3.07 4.46
N GLU A 76 4.30 4.32 4.04
CA GLU A 76 4.38 5.48 4.93
C GLU A 76 3.33 5.40 6.05
N PHE A 77 2.09 5.05 5.72
CA PHE A 77 1.02 4.79 6.68
C PHE A 77 1.41 3.69 7.68
N TRP A 78 1.87 2.55 7.16
CA TRP A 78 2.24 1.40 7.99
C TRP A 78 3.36 1.76 8.97
N HIS A 79 4.39 2.44 8.47
CA HIS A 79 5.52 2.87 9.29
C HIS A 79 5.10 3.90 10.35
N GLN A 80 4.22 4.85 10.01
CA GLN A 80 3.68 5.80 10.99
C GLN A 80 2.85 5.11 12.09
N LYS A 81 2.08 4.07 11.73
CA LYS A 81 1.21 3.36 12.69
C LYS A 81 1.97 2.35 13.55
N HIS A 82 2.85 1.55 12.96
CA HIS A 82 3.48 0.39 13.62
C HIS A 82 4.95 0.61 14.00
N GLY A 83 5.59 1.69 13.52
CA GLY A 83 7.00 1.99 13.80
C GLY A 83 8.00 1.05 13.11
N VAL A 84 7.54 0.18 12.22
CA VAL A 84 8.36 -0.79 11.46
C VAL A 84 7.94 -0.80 9.99
N THR A 85 8.76 -1.38 9.11
CA THR A 85 8.40 -1.50 7.68
C THR A 85 7.36 -2.60 7.48
N PHE A 86 6.48 -2.44 6.48
CA PHE A 86 5.54 -3.51 6.11
C PHE A 86 6.27 -4.79 5.67
N CYS A 87 7.44 -4.65 5.03
CA CYS A 87 8.26 -5.81 4.68
C CYS A 87 8.63 -6.64 5.91
N PHE A 88 9.08 -5.98 6.98
CA PHE A 88 9.41 -6.66 8.24
C PHE A 88 8.16 -7.31 8.87
N SER A 89 7.05 -6.58 8.94
CA SER A 89 5.81 -7.11 9.53
C SER A 89 5.25 -8.31 8.76
N PHE A 90 5.26 -8.25 7.43
CA PHE A 90 4.74 -9.33 6.58
C PHE A 90 5.62 -10.58 6.63
N TYR A 91 6.95 -10.41 6.63
CA TYR A 91 7.86 -11.54 6.84
C TYR A 91 7.65 -12.17 8.22
N SER A 92 7.61 -11.36 9.27
CA SER A 92 7.50 -11.82 10.66
C SER A 92 6.15 -12.45 10.99
N SER A 93 5.09 -12.13 10.25
CA SER A 93 3.77 -12.75 10.38
C SER A 93 3.64 -14.09 9.65
N ASN A 94 4.76 -14.67 9.20
CA ASN A 94 4.79 -15.83 8.31
C ASN A 94 4.02 -15.60 7.01
N HIS A 95 4.22 -14.43 6.39
CA HIS A 95 3.56 -14.00 5.16
C HIS A 95 2.03 -13.98 5.24
N ASN A 96 1.47 -13.71 6.42
CA ASN A 96 0.02 -13.63 6.62
C ASN A 96 -0.54 -12.32 6.01
N PRO A 97 -1.34 -12.37 4.92
CA PRO A 97 -1.84 -11.17 4.26
C PRO A 97 -2.95 -10.46 5.04
N LEU A 98 -3.54 -11.11 6.07
CA LEU A 98 -4.58 -10.51 6.91
C LEU A 98 -4.14 -9.22 7.56
N ILE A 99 -2.87 -9.14 7.96
CA ILE A 99 -2.31 -7.94 8.59
C ILE A 99 -2.46 -6.70 7.70
N ALA A 100 -2.44 -6.88 6.38
CA ALA A 100 -2.60 -5.79 5.41
C ALA A 100 -4.08 -5.54 5.09
N ILE A 101 -4.88 -6.61 5.00
CA ILE A 101 -6.32 -6.53 4.68
C ILE A 101 -7.05 -5.73 5.76
N ASP A 102 -6.77 -6.02 7.03
CA ASP A 102 -7.46 -5.43 8.18
C ASP A 102 -7.13 -3.94 8.37
N GLU A 103 -6.08 -3.46 7.68
CA GLU A 103 -5.63 -2.08 7.74
C GLU A 103 -6.14 -1.21 6.57
N LEU A 104 -6.88 -1.78 5.61
CA LEU A 104 -7.33 -1.05 4.42
C LEU A 104 -8.24 0.14 4.74
N THR A 105 -9.15 -0.02 5.70
CA THR A 105 -10.05 1.07 6.15
C THR A 105 -9.25 2.19 6.84
N ALA A 106 -8.31 1.82 7.72
CA ALA A 106 -7.44 2.78 8.38
C ALA A 106 -6.52 3.52 7.38
N PHE A 107 -6.03 2.80 6.36
CA PHE A 107 -5.25 3.38 5.28
C PHE A 107 -6.08 4.38 4.45
N PHE A 108 -7.35 4.08 4.15
CA PHE A 108 -8.21 5.05 3.46
C PHE A 108 -8.37 6.33 4.28
N HIS A 109 -8.61 6.23 5.59
CA HIS A 109 -8.67 7.41 6.46
C HIS A 109 -7.34 8.16 6.53
N TYR A 110 -6.21 7.48 6.48
CA TYR A 110 -4.90 8.12 6.37
C TYR A 110 -4.76 8.95 5.08
N LEU A 111 -5.26 8.43 3.95
CA LEU A 111 -5.32 9.19 2.71
C LEU A 111 -6.29 10.38 2.83
N GLU A 112 -7.35 10.24 3.62
CA GLU A 112 -8.28 11.33 3.86
C GLU A 112 -7.66 12.48 4.68
N ASN A 113 -6.84 12.13 5.67
CA ASN A 113 -6.21 13.05 6.62
C ASN A 113 -4.83 13.56 6.16
N THR A 114 -4.66 13.88 4.87
CA THR A 114 -3.43 14.46 4.31
C THR A 114 -2.14 13.68 4.63
N HIS A 115 -2.24 12.35 4.71
CA HIS A 115 -1.11 11.44 4.98
C HIS A 115 -0.53 11.60 6.40
N LEU A 116 -1.38 11.96 7.35
CA LEU A 116 -1.10 11.91 8.77
C LEU A 116 -1.90 10.76 9.38
N TYR A 117 -1.20 9.84 10.04
CA TYR A 117 -1.89 8.85 10.85
C TYR A 117 -2.51 9.50 12.07
N VAL A 118 -3.82 9.32 12.23
CA VAL A 118 -4.60 9.80 13.38
C VAL A 118 -5.36 8.60 13.96
N PRO A 119 -5.21 8.28 15.25
CA PRO A 119 -6.00 7.22 15.89
C PRO A 119 -7.50 7.47 15.70
N ALA A 120 -8.27 6.41 15.46
CA ALA A 120 -9.69 6.47 15.06
C ALA A 120 -10.59 7.32 16.00
N LEU A 121 -10.18 7.54 17.24
CA LEU A 121 -10.87 8.39 18.22
C LEU A 121 -10.78 9.90 17.92
N THR A 122 -9.98 10.32 16.92
CA THR A 122 -9.71 11.74 16.62
C THR A 122 -9.98 12.11 15.16
N ILE A 123 -10.83 11.35 14.47
CA ILE A 123 -11.17 11.62 13.07
C ILE A 123 -11.84 12.99 12.98
N ARG A 124 -11.09 13.99 12.50
CA ARG A 124 -11.68 15.23 12.00
C ARG A 124 -12.39 14.89 10.69
N SER A 125 -13.69 15.12 10.64
CA SER A 125 -14.43 15.09 9.37
C SER A 125 -13.90 16.22 8.48
N THR A 126 -12.92 15.93 7.65
CA THR A 126 -12.47 16.85 6.60
C THR A 126 -13.34 16.62 5.38
N THR A 127 -14.09 17.64 4.97
CA THR A 127 -14.84 17.65 3.71
C THR A 127 -13.87 17.51 2.54
N GLN A 128 -13.71 16.30 2.01
CA GLN A 128 -12.92 16.07 0.81
C GLN A 128 -13.69 16.44 -0.45
N THR A 129 -13.00 17.01 -1.44
CA THR A 129 -13.60 17.18 -2.76
C THR A 129 -13.77 15.82 -3.45
N THR A 130 -14.82 15.67 -4.25
CA THR A 130 -15.10 14.44 -5.01
C THR A 130 -13.89 13.95 -5.83
N PRO A 131 -13.11 14.81 -6.51
CA PRO A 131 -11.91 14.37 -7.25
C PRO A 131 -10.79 13.83 -6.36
N GLN A 132 -10.58 14.40 -5.18
CA GLN A 132 -9.58 13.92 -4.22
C GLN A 132 -9.97 12.54 -3.69
N ARG A 133 -11.24 12.35 -3.34
CA ARG A 133 -11.77 11.06 -2.89
C ARG A 133 -11.60 9.99 -3.98
N CYS A 134 -11.92 10.30 -5.23
CA CYS A 134 -11.69 9.39 -6.37
C CYS A 134 -10.22 8.98 -6.52
N THR A 135 -9.28 9.92 -6.28
CA THR A 135 -7.84 9.65 -6.31
C THR A 135 -7.43 8.72 -5.16
N ASN A 136 -7.95 8.97 -3.96
CA ASN A 136 -7.72 8.11 -2.80
C ASN A 136 -8.23 6.69 -3.03
N ILE A 137 -9.42 6.54 -3.63
CA ILE A 137 -9.98 5.23 -4.03
C ILE A 137 -9.06 4.52 -5.02
N ARG A 138 -8.50 5.22 -6.01
CA ARG A 138 -7.52 4.64 -6.94
C ARG A 138 -6.26 4.14 -6.23
N HIS A 139 -5.78 4.86 -5.21
CA HIS A 139 -4.66 4.40 -4.39
C HIS A 139 -5.02 3.14 -3.61
N VAL A 140 -6.18 3.09 -2.94
CA VAL A 140 -6.65 1.88 -2.24
C VAL A 140 -6.77 0.70 -3.19
N HIS A 141 -7.35 0.88 -4.39
CA HIS A 141 -7.47 -0.20 -5.38
C HIS A 141 -6.10 -0.71 -5.85
N SER A 142 -5.10 0.16 -5.93
CA SER A 142 -3.72 -0.24 -6.29
C SER A 142 -3.08 -1.06 -5.17
N VAL A 143 -3.29 -0.69 -3.90
CA VAL A 143 -2.87 -1.48 -2.73
C VAL A 143 -3.59 -2.83 -2.68
N ILE A 144 -4.90 -2.86 -2.94
CA ILE A 144 -5.68 -4.10 -3.05
C ILE A 144 -5.10 -5.04 -4.11
N ARG A 145 -4.71 -4.51 -5.29
CA ARG A 145 -4.06 -5.33 -6.33
C ARG A 145 -2.73 -5.92 -5.85
N PHE A 146 -1.96 -5.15 -5.09
CA PHE A 146 -0.71 -5.62 -4.49
C PHE A 146 -0.94 -6.68 -3.41
N ILE A 147 -1.90 -6.50 -2.50
CA ILE A 147 -2.26 -7.52 -1.49
C ILE A 147 -2.72 -8.81 -2.18
N ARG A 148 -3.53 -8.71 -3.23
CA ARG A 148 -3.95 -9.88 -4.02
C ARG A 148 -2.76 -10.61 -4.64
N TYR A 149 -1.76 -9.88 -5.12
CA TYR A 149 -0.51 -10.48 -5.56
C TYR A 149 0.20 -11.22 -4.42
N LEU A 150 0.30 -10.62 -3.23
CA LEU A 150 0.90 -11.29 -2.07
C LEU A 150 0.16 -12.58 -1.70
N ILE A 151 -1.18 -12.57 -1.73
CA ILE A 151 -1.98 -13.78 -1.50
C ILE A 151 -1.59 -14.86 -2.51
N ASN A 152 -1.58 -14.54 -3.80
CA ASN A 152 -1.32 -15.51 -4.86
C ASN A 152 0.12 -16.04 -4.85
N THR A 153 1.08 -15.25 -4.37
CA THR A 153 2.49 -15.61 -4.36
C THR A 153 2.88 -16.38 -3.09
N TYR A 154 2.40 -15.93 -1.92
CA TYR A 154 2.86 -16.42 -0.62
C TYR A 154 1.90 -17.38 0.07
N ILE A 155 0.61 -17.45 -0.31
CA ILE A 155 -0.28 -18.53 0.12
C ILE A 155 -0.05 -19.74 -0.79
N SER A 156 1.11 -20.37 -0.61
CA SER A 156 1.63 -21.44 -1.46
C SER A 156 2.51 -22.37 -0.64
N PRO A 157 2.59 -23.68 -0.99
CA PRO A 157 3.44 -24.64 -0.27
C PRO A 157 4.91 -24.25 -0.18
N ARG A 158 5.36 -23.27 -0.99
CA ARG A 158 6.73 -22.74 -0.97
C ARG A 158 7.04 -21.87 0.25
N TYR A 159 6.01 -21.28 0.85
CA TYR A 159 6.16 -20.26 1.90
C TYR A 159 5.34 -20.56 3.15
N ILE A 160 4.29 -21.37 3.03
CA ILE A 160 3.40 -21.72 4.14
C ILE A 160 3.17 -23.23 4.12
N ASP A 161 3.35 -23.86 5.28
CA ASP A 161 3.03 -25.27 5.48
C ASP A 161 1.51 -25.49 5.41
N GLY A 162 1.09 -26.49 4.63
CA GLY A 162 -0.31 -26.84 4.49
C GLY A 162 -0.53 -27.65 3.23
N THR A 163 -1.65 -28.40 3.20
CA THR A 163 -2.00 -29.12 1.98
C THR A 163 -2.42 -28.13 0.88
N PRO A 164 -2.21 -28.45 -0.41
CA PRO A 164 -2.65 -27.58 -1.51
C PRO A 164 -4.12 -27.18 -1.43
N LYS A 165 -4.98 -28.06 -0.91
CA LYS A 165 -6.42 -27.81 -0.72
C LYS A 165 -6.67 -26.78 0.39
N GLU A 166 -5.98 -26.87 1.52
CA GLU A 166 -6.09 -25.91 2.62
C GLU A 166 -5.61 -24.52 2.19
N LEU A 167 -4.48 -24.46 1.48
CA LEU A 167 -3.92 -23.21 0.98
C LEU A 167 -4.83 -22.56 -0.08
N THR A 168 -5.42 -23.37 -0.98
CA THR A 168 -6.41 -22.87 -1.95
C THR A 168 -7.64 -22.30 -1.25
N ARG A 169 -8.13 -22.99 -0.21
CA ARG A 169 -9.26 -22.51 0.60
C ARG A 169 -8.91 -21.20 1.30
N LEU A 170 -7.73 -21.11 1.92
CA LEU A 170 -7.25 -19.90 2.58
C LEU A 170 -7.12 -18.73 1.60
N ALA A 171 -6.49 -18.93 0.45
CA ALA A 171 -6.35 -17.89 -0.58
C ALA A 171 -7.72 -17.39 -1.08
N THR A 172 -8.69 -18.30 -1.22
CA THR A 172 -10.08 -17.96 -1.59
C THR A 172 -10.74 -17.12 -0.52
N GLN A 173 -10.61 -17.49 0.76
CA GLN A 173 -11.16 -16.73 1.89
C GLN A 173 -10.56 -15.33 1.99
N LEU A 174 -9.23 -15.21 1.87
CA LEU A 174 -8.51 -13.93 1.90
C LEU A 174 -8.91 -13.03 0.72
N THR A 175 -9.03 -13.60 -0.47
CA THR A 175 -9.48 -12.87 -1.67
C THR A 175 -10.94 -12.42 -1.53
N GLY A 176 -11.79 -13.23 -0.87
CA GLY A 176 -13.16 -12.86 -0.53
C GLY A 176 -13.21 -11.63 0.38
N ARG A 177 -12.45 -11.64 1.49
CA ARG A 177 -12.35 -10.48 2.40
C ARG A 177 -11.83 -9.23 1.70
N LEU A 178 -10.82 -9.38 0.86
CA LEU A 178 -10.26 -8.29 0.08
C LEU A 178 -11.28 -7.70 -0.91
N SER A 179 -12.18 -8.53 -1.45
CA SER A 179 -13.24 -8.10 -2.36
C SER A 179 -14.34 -7.31 -1.63
N ILE A 180 -14.63 -7.64 -0.37
CA ILE A 180 -15.54 -6.87 0.49
C ILE A 180 -15.00 -5.44 0.66
N HIS A 181 -13.73 -5.30 1.07
CA HIS A 181 -13.12 -3.97 1.17
C HIS A 181 -13.08 -3.23 -0.15
N LYS A 182 -12.85 -3.92 -1.27
CA LYS A 182 -12.92 -3.28 -2.60
C LYS A 182 -14.31 -2.71 -2.88
N ALA A 183 -15.37 -3.37 -2.44
CA ALA A 183 -16.76 -2.94 -2.62
C ALA A 183 -17.11 -1.72 -1.75
N GLU A 184 -16.46 -1.53 -0.60
CA GLU A 184 -16.59 -0.33 0.25
C GLU A 184 -16.06 0.94 -0.44
N PHE A 185 -15.20 0.78 -1.45
CA PHE A 185 -14.61 1.89 -2.21
C PHE A 185 -15.01 1.83 -3.70
N PRO A 186 -16.30 2.00 -4.04
CA PRO A 186 -16.73 1.97 -5.43
C PRO A 186 -16.17 3.18 -6.20
N TYR A 187 -15.88 2.99 -7.49
CA TYR A 187 -15.63 4.14 -8.36
C TYR A 187 -16.92 4.96 -8.44
N SER A 188 -16.96 6.09 -7.74
CA SER A 188 -18.01 7.09 -7.93
C SER A 188 -17.78 7.78 -9.28
N TYR A 189 -18.48 7.34 -10.32
CA TYR A 189 -18.79 8.27 -11.40
C TYR A 189 -19.81 9.27 -10.85
N PRO A 190 -19.58 10.60 -10.90
CA PRO A 190 -20.70 11.50 -10.91
C PRO A 190 -21.40 11.26 -12.24
N PHE A 191 -22.60 10.67 -12.19
CA PHE A 191 -23.53 10.78 -13.30
C PHE A 191 -23.85 12.27 -13.41
N SER A 192 -23.29 12.96 -14.40
CA SER A 192 -23.78 14.27 -14.80
C SER A 192 -25.11 14.04 -15.49
N SER A 193 -26.18 13.91 -14.71
CA SER A 193 -27.55 14.06 -15.21
C SER A 193 -27.78 15.56 -15.43
N ASP A 194 -27.17 16.12 -16.47
CA ASP A 194 -27.45 17.43 -17.05
C ASP A 194 -26.61 17.59 -18.32
N GLU A 195 -26.93 16.80 -19.34
CA GLU A 195 -26.65 17.16 -20.73
C GLU A 195 -27.70 16.48 -21.61
N GLN A 196 -28.93 16.97 -21.45
CA GLN A 196 -30.03 16.70 -22.34
C GLN A 196 -29.80 17.52 -23.61
N TRP A 197 -28.94 17.03 -24.50
CA TRP A 197 -28.93 17.49 -25.88
C TRP A 197 -30.19 16.97 -26.57
N HIS A 198 -31.14 17.88 -26.74
CA HIS A 198 -32.13 17.77 -27.80
C HIS A 198 -31.44 17.99 -29.14
N ASP A 199 -31.64 17.06 -30.06
CA ASP A 199 -31.54 17.27 -31.51
C ASP A 199 -32.76 16.57 -32.15
N PRO A 200 -33.24 16.99 -33.32
CA PRO A 200 -32.57 17.84 -34.32
C PRO A 200 -33.17 19.24 -34.55
#